data_AF-A0A6G0AJD3-F1
#
_entry.id   AF-A0A6G0AJD3-F1
#
_cell.length_a   1.000
_cell.length_b   1.000
_cell.length_c   1.000
_cell.angle_alpha   90.00
_cell.angle_beta   90.00
_cell.angle_gamma   90.00
#
_symmetry.space_group_name_H-M   'P 1'
#
loop_
_entity.id
_entity.type
_entity.pdbx_description
1 polymer ?
#
loop_
_entity_poly.entity_id
_entity_poly.type
_entity_poly.pdbx_seq_one_letter_code
_entity_poly.pdbx_strand_id
1 'polypeptide(L)'
;MIFNFESANSGRKSCVCCKVLKLQRFKVKLFNLRIFMRQTIIWLVLGIMILAFTRVFVGSISPFKEGNLNELIQSKEIGPEEWEKLNTEINIAIERGLIFEYLSVNAYIGAFLVSLSLFCIFTSIHLSIDKLFFKDFYVRASLFDATRRSFLFVLAINGIIYLLLYNTEIYVVLVTPLLALIVEILFTKYVKEVFVQKVRRINELSKKPSV
;
A
#
# COMPACT_ATOMS: atom_id res chain seq x y z
N MET A 1 -22.59 35.27 19.32
CA MET A 1 -21.61 36.25 19.83
C MET A 1 -20.80 36.75 18.64
N ILE A 2 -21.12 37.96 18.18
CA ILE A 2 -20.52 38.60 17.00
C ILE A 2 -19.38 39.46 17.53
N PHE A 3 -18.14 39.15 17.16
CA PHE A 3 -17.01 40.03 17.46
C PHE A 3 -16.96 41.14 16.41
N ASN A 4 -17.54 42.29 16.74
CA ASN A 4 -17.28 43.54 16.02
C ASN A 4 -15.88 44.01 16.39
N PHE A 5 -14.95 43.94 15.44
CA PHE A 5 -13.65 44.57 15.54
C PHE A 5 -13.76 46.01 15.03
N GLU A 6 -13.88 46.95 15.96
CA GLU A 6 -13.70 48.37 15.72
C GLU A 6 -12.27 48.63 15.19
N SER A 7 -12.19 49.22 13.99
CA SER A 7 -10.93 49.56 13.34
C SER A 7 -10.36 50.83 13.96
N ALA A 8 -9.52 50.68 14.97
CA ALA A 8 -8.67 51.76 15.46
C ALA A 8 -7.37 51.85 14.64
N ASN A 9 -7.19 53.03 14.06
CA ASN A 9 -6.04 53.54 13.33
C ASN A 9 -4.71 53.25 14.10
N SER A 10 -3.91 52.26 13.66
CA SER A 10 -2.56 52.02 14.23
C SER A 10 -1.55 51.50 13.19
N GLY A 11 -1.06 52.39 12.34
CA GLY A 11 -0.10 52.12 11.25
C GLY A 11 1.29 51.57 11.66
N ARG A 12 1.55 51.21 12.92
CA ARG A 12 2.84 50.58 13.35
C ARG A 12 2.74 49.41 14.33
N LYS A 13 1.60 49.19 15.02
CA LYS A 13 1.45 48.07 15.97
C LYS A 13 0.98 46.77 15.31
N SER A 14 0.54 46.83 14.05
CA SER A 14 0.12 45.67 13.26
C SER A 14 1.26 44.67 12.94
N CYS A 15 2.53 45.04 13.16
CA CYS A 15 3.67 44.20 12.80
C CYS A 15 3.99 43.10 13.82
N VAL A 16 3.77 43.32 15.13
CA VAL A 16 4.13 42.35 16.17
C VAL A 16 3.12 41.19 16.22
N CYS A 17 1.82 41.48 16.21
CA CYS A 17 0.78 40.45 16.21
C CYS A 17 0.83 39.58 14.94
N CYS A 18 1.08 40.20 13.77
CA CYS A 18 1.27 39.48 12.51
C CYS A 18 2.52 38.58 12.52
N LYS A 19 3.63 39.02 13.13
CA LYS A 19 4.83 38.19 13.32
C LYS A 19 4.59 36.99 14.24
N VAL A 20 3.88 37.18 15.36
CA VAL A 20 3.53 36.08 16.28
C VAL A 20 2.64 35.04 15.62
N LEU A 21 1.61 35.47 14.87
CA LEU A 21 0.75 34.57 14.11
C LEU A 21 1.50 33.79 13.02
N LYS A 22 2.43 34.44 12.30
CA LYS A 22 3.30 33.76 11.33
C LYS A 22 4.20 32.73 12.01
N LEU A 23 4.76 33.04 13.19
CA LEU A 23 5.63 32.14 13.94
C LEU A 23 4.86 30.92 14.47
N GLN A 24 3.64 31.12 15.00
CA GLN A 24 2.78 30.02 15.44
C GLN A 24 2.39 29.11 14.27
N ARG A 25 1.99 29.68 13.13
CA ARG A 25 1.72 28.89 11.90
C ARG A 25 2.96 28.11 11.46
N PHE A 26 4.16 28.69 11.54
CA PHE A 26 5.41 28.00 11.21
C PHE A 26 5.73 26.84 12.16
N LYS A 27 5.54 27.01 13.48
CA LYS A 27 5.74 25.92 14.46
C LYS A 27 4.79 24.74 14.20
N VAL A 28 3.51 25.02 13.91
CA VAL A 28 2.53 23.97 13.55
C VAL A 28 2.94 23.24 12.26
N LYS A 29 3.49 23.96 11.26
CA LYS A 29 4.02 23.34 10.02
C LYS A 29 5.17 22.37 10.32
N LEU A 30 6.15 22.80 11.11
CA LEU A 30 7.30 21.96 11.48
C LEU A 30 6.87 20.71 12.26
N PHE A 31 5.91 20.87 13.19
CA PHE A 31 5.38 19.74 13.95
C PHE A 31 4.70 18.71 13.04
N ASN A 32 3.82 19.16 12.14
CA ASN A 32 3.13 18.28 11.19
C ASN A 32 4.09 17.60 10.21
N LEU A 33 5.14 18.32 9.76
CA LEU A 33 6.17 17.75 8.90
C LEU A 33 6.97 16.66 9.62
N ARG A 34 7.33 16.87 10.89
CA ARG A 34 8.08 15.88 11.69
C ARG A 34 7.28 14.59 11.90
N ILE A 35 5.98 14.70 12.20
CA ILE A 35 5.11 13.52 12.36
C ILE A 35 5.01 12.76 11.03
N PHE A 36 4.81 13.48 9.93
CA PHE A 36 4.73 12.88 8.60
C PHE A 36 6.03 12.13 8.24
N MET A 37 7.19 12.79 8.35
CA MET A 37 8.48 12.18 8.06
C MET A 37 8.72 10.93 8.90
N ARG A 38 8.35 10.97 10.20
CA ARG A 38 8.43 9.82 11.08
C ARG A 38 7.56 8.66 10.59
N GLN A 39 6.33 8.91 10.18
CA GLN A 39 5.43 7.86 9.65
C GLN A 39 6.00 7.24 8.38
N THR A 40 6.40 8.06 7.41
CA THR A 40 7.02 7.61 6.15
C THR A 40 8.25 6.74 6.42
N ILE A 41 9.16 7.19 7.30
CA ILE A 41 10.38 6.45 7.65
C ILE A 41 10.03 5.13 8.35
N ILE A 42 9.06 5.10 9.27
CA ILE A 42 8.64 3.86 9.95
C ILE A 42 8.16 2.82 8.93
N TRP A 43 7.29 3.21 7.99
CA TRP A 43 6.80 2.30 6.96
C TRP A 43 7.91 1.79 6.04
N LEU A 44 8.85 2.67 5.66
CA LEU A 44 10.00 2.28 4.86
C LEU A 44 10.91 1.27 5.59
N VAL A 45 11.28 1.58 6.84
CA VAL A 45 12.13 0.71 7.66
C VAL A 45 11.46 -0.63 7.90
N LEU A 46 10.16 -0.64 8.20
CA LEU A 46 9.38 -1.87 8.37
C LEU A 46 9.40 -2.72 7.10
N GLY A 47 9.18 -2.11 5.93
CA GLY A 47 9.24 -2.81 4.65
C GLY A 47 10.61 -3.44 4.37
N ILE A 48 11.70 -2.69 4.61
CA ILE A 48 13.07 -3.18 4.43
C ILE A 48 13.40 -4.31 5.42
N MET A 49 12.99 -4.17 6.69
CA MET A 49 13.19 -5.21 7.70
C MET A 49 12.47 -6.51 7.33
N ILE A 50 11.22 -6.42 6.87
CA ILE A 50 10.46 -7.59 6.43
C ILE A 50 11.13 -8.22 5.20
N LEU A 51 11.64 -7.41 4.26
CA LEU A 51 12.35 -7.94 3.09
C LEU A 51 13.62 -8.70 3.49
N ALA A 52 14.40 -8.14 4.42
CA ALA A 52 15.60 -8.79 4.95
C ALA A 52 15.26 -10.10 5.67
N PHE A 53 14.20 -10.10 6.50
CA PHE A 53 13.70 -11.31 7.15
C PHE A 53 13.23 -12.37 6.14
N THR A 54 12.53 -11.94 5.09
CA THR A 54 12.06 -12.83 4.00
C THR A 54 13.22 -13.49 3.29
N ARG A 55 14.30 -12.75 3.01
CA ARG A 55 15.51 -13.30 2.38
C ARG A 55 16.13 -14.42 3.22
N VAL A 56 16.22 -14.21 4.54
CA VAL A 56 16.74 -15.24 5.46
C VAL A 56 15.80 -16.44 5.48
N PHE A 57 14.49 -16.21 5.63
CA PHE A 57 13.47 -17.26 5.68
C PHE A 57 13.46 -18.14 4.41
N VAL A 58 13.41 -17.53 3.23
CA VAL A 58 13.40 -18.24 1.94
C VAL A 58 14.74 -18.92 1.67
N GLY A 59 15.85 -18.38 2.17
CA GLY A 59 17.17 -19.01 2.02
C GLY A 59 17.39 -20.22 2.93
N SER A 60 16.60 -20.37 4.00
CA SER A 60 16.74 -21.47 4.98
C SER A 60 15.74 -22.60 4.80
N ILE A 61 14.71 -22.42 3.96
CA ILE A 61 13.60 -23.36 3.85
C ILE A 61 13.28 -23.62 2.39
N SER A 62 13.16 -24.89 2.01
CA SER A 62 12.78 -25.27 0.66
C SER A 62 11.37 -24.75 0.30
N PRO A 63 11.21 -24.04 -0.83
CA PRO A 63 9.90 -23.61 -1.32
C PRO A 63 9.11 -24.77 -1.95
N PHE A 64 9.72 -25.94 -2.14
CA PHE A 64 9.09 -27.10 -2.75
C PHE A 64 8.65 -28.12 -1.70
N LYS A 65 7.58 -28.85 -1.99
CA LYS A 65 7.22 -30.07 -1.25
C LYS A 65 8.19 -31.16 -1.66
N GLU A 66 9.01 -31.62 -0.72
CA GLU A 66 10.03 -32.65 -0.98
C GLU A 66 9.43 -33.93 -1.58
N GLY A 67 8.25 -34.36 -1.12
CA GLY A 67 7.56 -35.54 -1.66
C GLY A 67 7.30 -35.45 -3.16
N ASN A 68 6.58 -34.41 -3.60
CA ASN A 68 6.22 -34.22 -5.01
C ASN A 68 7.44 -33.96 -5.89
N LEU A 69 8.44 -33.25 -5.36
CA LEU A 69 9.68 -33.00 -6.10
C LEU A 69 10.48 -34.30 -6.29
N ASN A 70 10.57 -35.14 -5.26
CA ASN A 70 11.25 -36.43 -5.35
C ASN A 70 10.53 -37.39 -6.31
N GLU A 71 9.19 -37.39 -6.30
CA GLU A 71 8.41 -38.18 -7.25
C GLU A 71 8.65 -37.73 -8.70
N LEU A 72 8.74 -36.42 -8.94
CA LEU A 72 9.11 -35.89 -10.26
C LEU A 72 10.52 -36.31 -10.67
N ILE A 73 11.50 -36.19 -9.77
CA ILE A 73 12.89 -36.59 -10.02
C ILE A 73 12.98 -38.08 -10.35
N GLN A 74 12.27 -38.93 -9.60
CA GLN A 74 12.27 -40.38 -9.82
C GLN A 74 11.54 -40.76 -11.13
N SER A 75 10.35 -40.22 -11.37
CA SER A 75 9.55 -40.54 -12.57
C SER A 75 10.19 -40.05 -13.87
N LYS A 76 11.00 -38.99 -13.80
CA LYS A 76 11.74 -38.42 -14.95
C LYS A 76 13.20 -38.86 -15.03
N GLU A 77 13.61 -39.77 -14.14
CA GLU A 77 14.98 -40.29 -14.04
C GLU A 77 16.01 -39.15 -14.07
N ILE A 78 15.82 -38.14 -13.23
CA ILE A 78 16.70 -36.96 -13.16
C ILE A 78 17.87 -37.27 -12.23
N GLY A 79 19.09 -37.25 -12.78
CA GLY A 79 20.31 -37.46 -12.01
C GLY A 79 20.67 -36.29 -11.09
N PRO A 80 21.53 -36.50 -10.07
CA PRO A 80 21.92 -35.48 -9.08
C PRO A 80 22.68 -34.26 -9.66
N GLU A 81 23.15 -34.34 -10.91
CA GLU A 81 23.83 -33.24 -11.62
C GLU A 81 23.02 -32.70 -12.81
N GLU A 82 21.81 -33.20 -13.03
CA GLU A 82 20.95 -32.83 -14.18
C GLU A 82 20.04 -31.63 -13.86
N TRP A 83 20.61 -30.55 -13.31
CA TRP A 83 19.88 -29.34 -12.91
C TRP A 83 19.09 -28.70 -14.06
N GLU A 84 19.62 -28.76 -15.28
CA GLU A 84 18.97 -28.21 -16.47
C GLU A 84 17.68 -28.98 -16.82
N LYS A 85 17.71 -30.31 -16.68
CA LYS A 85 16.55 -31.18 -16.91
C LYS A 85 15.48 -30.94 -15.85
N LEU A 86 15.89 -30.81 -14.58
CA LEU A 86 14.98 -30.43 -13.49
C LEU A 86 14.32 -29.07 -13.74
N ASN A 87 15.11 -28.07 -14.15
CA ASN A 87 14.59 -26.74 -14.45
C ASN A 87 13.61 -26.77 -15.63
N THR A 88 13.88 -27.61 -16.65
CA THR A 88 12.99 -27.80 -17.80
C THR A 88 11.65 -28.39 -17.37
N GLU A 89 11.65 -29.44 -16.53
CA GLU A 89 10.41 -30.03 -16.02
C GLU A 89 9.63 -29.09 -15.10
N ILE A 90 10.33 -28.27 -14.30
CA ILE A 90 9.70 -27.19 -13.51
C ILE A 90 9.05 -26.15 -14.44
N ASN A 91 9.73 -25.73 -15.51
CA ASN A 91 9.16 -24.79 -16.48
C ASN A 91 7.93 -25.38 -17.17
N ILE A 92 7.97 -26.67 -17.55
CA ILE A 92 6.79 -27.37 -18.10
C ILE A 92 5.65 -27.39 -17.08
N ALA A 93 5.94 -27.59 -15.80
CA ALA A 93 4.92 -27.54 -14.74
C ALA A 93 4.32 -26.12 -14.58
N ILE A 94 5.12 -25.07 -14.73
CA ILE A 94 4.65 -23.67 -14.74
C ILE A 94 3.78 -23.41 -15.97
N GLU A 95 4.23 -23.80 -17.16
CA GLU A 95 3.47 -23.66 -18.41
C GLU A 95 2.14 -24.41 -18.38
N ARG A 96 2.04 -25.51 -17.61
CA ARG A 96 0.80 -26.25 -17.43
C ARG A 96 -0.08 -25.73 -16.29
N GLY A 97 0.38 -24.72 -15.55
CA GLY A 97 -0.32 -24.20 -14.37
C GLY A 97 -0.33 -25.15 -13.17
N LEU A 98 0.52 -26.19 -13.17
CA LEU A 98 0.59 -27.23 -12.14
C LEU A 98 1.58 -26.91 -11.02
N ILE A 99 2.34 -25.81 -11.14
CA ILE A 99 3.41 -25.45 -10.21
C ILE A 99 2.92 -25.35 -8.75
N PHE A 100 1.66 -24.96 -8.51
CA PHE A 100 1.09 -24.84 -7.17
C PHE A 100 1.03 -26.16 -6.40
N GLU A 101 0.98 -27.30 -7.11
CA GLU A 101 1.00 -28.63 -6.47
C GLU A 101 2.37 -28.92 -5.84
N TYR A 102 3.44 -28.41 -6.46
CA TYR A 102 4.83 -28.58 -6.04
C TYR A 102 5.26 -27.58 -4.96
N LEU A 103 4.55 -26.46 -4.79
CA LEU A 103 4.89 -25.43 -3.80
C LEU A 103 4.50 -25.86 -2.38
N SER A 104 5.44 -25.71 -1.45
CA SER A 104 5.22 -25.96 -0.01
C SER A 104 4.49 -24.78 0.64
N VAL A 105 3.95 -25.00 1.85
CA VAL A 105 3.35 -23.93 2.67
C VAL A 105 4.34 -22.77 2.89
N ASN A 106 5.64 -23.08 2.97
CA ASN A 106 6.69 -22.10 3.17
C ASN A 106 6.83 -21.14 1.96
N ALA A 107 6.58 -21.61 0.74
CA ALA A 107 6.54 -20.74 -0.43
C ALA A 107 5.41 -19.71 -0.34
N TYR A 108 4.22 -20.12 0.11
CA TYR A 108 3.09 -19.20 0.32
C TYR A 108 3.37 -18.18 1.44
N ILE A 109 4.02 -18.62 2.53
CA ILE A 109 4.47 -17.72 3.60
C ILE A 109 5.51 -16.73 3.06
N GLY A 110 6.48 -17.20 2.27
CA GLY A 110 7.48 -16.35 1.62
C GLY A 110 6.83 -15.30 0.71
N ALA A 111 5.90 -15.72 -0.17
CA ALA A 111 5.16 -14.83 -1.05
C ALA A 111 4.34 -13.78 -0.26
N PHE A 112 3.72 -14.18 0.84
CA PHE A 112 3.03 -13.27 1.75
C PHE A 112 3.97 -12.23 2.36
N LEU A 113 5.15 -12.64 2.84
CA LEU A 113 6.13 -11.72 3.42
C LEU A 113 6.69 -10.74 2.38
N VAL A 114 6.95 -11.19 1.14
CA VAL A 114 7.29 -10.29 0.01
C VAL A 114 6.17 -9.29 -0.22
N SER A 115 4.92 -9.75 -0.29
CA SER A 115 3.75 -8.89 -0.50
C SER A 115 3.61 -7.84 0.61
N LEU A 116 3.82 -8.25 1.86
CA LEU A 116 3.76 -7.37 3.02
C LEU A 116 4.89 -6.33 3.02
N SER A 117 6.10 -6.72 2.60
CA SER A 117 7.21 -5.78 2.41
C SER A 117 6.88 -4.74 1.34
N LEU A 118 6.40 -5.18 0.17
CA LEU A 118 5.98 -4.29 -0.91
C LEU A 118 4.89 -3.33 -0.43
N PHE A 119 3.89 -3.82 0.29
CA PHE A 119 2.82 -2.99 0.86
C PHE A 119 3.37 -1.85 1.73
N CYS A 120 4.31 -2.15 2.62
CA CYS A 120 4.95 -1.16 3.48
C CYS A 120 5.76 -0.12 2.68
N ILE A 121 6.55 -0.57 1.70
CA ILE A 121 7.35 0.30 0.85
C ILE A 121 6.45 1.22 0.02
N PHE A 122 5.43 0.68 -0.63
CA PHE A 122 4.46 1.46 -1.41
C PHE A 122 3.67 2.44 -0.55
N THR A 123 3.36 2.09 0.69
CA THR A 123 2.68 3.01 1.63
C THR A 123 3.59 4.22 1.90
N SER A 124 4.88 3.97 2.16
CA SER A 124 5.88 5.03 2.33
C SER A 124 6.03 5.91 1.08
N ILE A 125 6.06 5.30 -0.11
CA ILE A 125 6.13 6.03 -1.39
C ILE A 125 4.88 6.91 -1.57
N HIS A 126 3.67 6.37 -1.38
CA HIS A 126 2.44 7.13 -1.52
C HIS A 126 2.34 8.28 -0.51
N LEU A 127 2.73 8.06 0.75
CA LEU A 127 2.83 9.13 1.73
C LEU A 127 3.76 10.25 1.22
N SER A 128 4.93 9.88 0.68
CA SER A 128 5.91 10.83 0.14
C SER A 128 5.37 11.62 -1.05
N ILE A 129 4.75 10.94 -2.03
CA ILE A 129 4.12 11.56 -3.20
C ILE A 129 3.00 12.50 -2.77
N ASP A 130 2.12 12.05 -1.86
CA ASP A 130 1.02 12.87 -1.36
C ASP A 130 1.52 14.15 -0.65
N LYS A 131 2.75 14.15 -0.13
CA LYS A 131 3.34 15.35 0.47
C LYS A 131 4.05 16.25 -0.55
N LEU A 132 4.71 15.67 -1.56
CA LEU A 132 5.49 16.40 -2.55
C LEU A 132 4.62 17.06 -3.63
N PHE A 133 3.50 16.42 -4.02
CA PHE A 133 2.71 16.83 -5.19
C PHE A 133 1.42 17.59 -4.85
N PHE A 134 0.91 17.51 -3.61
CA PHE A 134 -0.28 18.28 -3.25
C PHE A 134 0.11 19.73 -2.92
N LYS A 135 -0.47 20.67 -3.69
CA LYS A 135 -0.29 22.13 -3.58
C LYS A 135 -0.45 22.66 -2.15
N ASP A 136 -1.21 21.96 -1.31
CA ASP A 136 -1.35 22.27 0.10
C ASP A 136 -0.38 21.44 0.95
N PHE A 137 0.85 21.92 1.10
CA PHE A 137 1.78 21.49 2.17
C PHE A 137 1.12 21.46 3.57
N TYR A 138 -0.02 22.13 3.72
CA TYR A 138 -0.82 22.30 4.92
C TYR A 138 -1.74 21.13 5.24
N VAL A 139 -2.09 20.29 4.25
CA VAL A 139 -2.94 19.13 4.49
C VAL A 139 -2.08 17.97 4.98
N ARG A 140 -2.56 17.28 6.02
CA ARG A 140 -1.91 16.07 6.53
C ARG A 140 -2.11 14.97 5.48
N ALA A 141 -1.03 14.33 5.05
CA ALA A 141 -1.13 13.15 4.19
C ALA A 141 -2.00 12.11 4.90
N SER A 142 -3.01 11.61 4.21
CA SER A 142 -3.97 10.66 4.76
C SER A 142 -3.31 9.28 4.75
N LEU A 143 -2.93 8.79 5.94
CA LEU A 143 -2.38 7.45 6.07
C LEU A 143 -3.35 6.40 5.53
N PHE A 144 -4.65 6.58 5.75
CA PHE A 144 -5.68 5.67 5.27
C PHE A 144 -5.74 5.59 3.75
N ASP A 145 -5.65 6.73 3.05
CA ASP A 145 -5.67 6.73 1.59
C ASP A 145 -4.39 6.12 1.01
N ALA A 146 -3.24 6.40 1.63
CA ALA A 146 -1.97 5.79 1.24
C ALA A 146 -2.00 4.26 1.42
N THR A 147 -2.43 3.75 2.58
CA THR A 147 -2.52 2.31 2.83
C THR A 147 -3.54 1.64 1.91
N ARG A 148 -4.69 2.27 1.63
CA ARG A 148 -5.68 1.74 0.69
C ARG A 148 -5.10 1.56 -0.70
N ARG A 149 -4.45 2.61 -1.25
CA ARG A 149 -3.82 2.55 -2.58
C ARG A 149 -2.74 1.49 -2.65
N SER A 150 -1.89 1.39 -1.61
CA SER A 150 -0.85 0.36 -1.53
C SER A 150 -1.41 -1.05 -1.45
N PHE A 151 -2.51 -1.27 -0.71
CA PHE A 151 -3.18 -2.56 -0.64
C PHE A 151 -3.70 -3.01 -2.00
N LEU A 152 -4.41 -2.12 -2.71
CA LEU A 152 -4.92 -2.41 -4.05
C LEU A 152 -3.81 -2.68 -5.06
N PHE A 153 -2.71 -1.92 -4.96
CA PHE A 153 -1.55 -2.10 -5.82
C PHE A 153 -0.89 -3.47 -5.59
N VAL A 154 -0.66 -3.86 -4.33
CA VAL A 154 -0.10 -5.18 -4.00
C VAL A 154 -1.05 -6.31 -4.41
N LEU A 155 -2.36 -6.13 -4.23
CA LEU A 155 -3.36 -7.10 -4.67
C LEU A 155 -3.34 -7.26 -6.20
N ALA A 156 -3.18 -6.17 -6.95
CA ALA A 156 -3.07 -6.22 -8.41
C ALA A 156 -1.80 -6.96 -8.85
N ILE A 157 -0.63 -6.68 -8.23
CA ILE A 157 0.62 -7.40 -8.51
C ILE A 157 0.46 -8.89 -8.21
N ASN A 158 -0.05 -9.23 -7.03
CA ASN A 158 -0.24 -10.62 -6.66
C ASN A 158 -1.21 -11.32 -7.60
N GLY A 159 -2.31 -10.67 -7.97
CA GLY A 159 -3.27 -11.18 -8.96
C GLY A 159 -2.60 -11.49 -10.30
N ILE A 160 -1.77 -10.58 -10.80
CA ILE A 160 -0.98 -10.79 -12.03
C ILE A 160 -0.06 -12.00 -11.89
N ILE A 161 0.69 -12.10 -10.78
CA ILE A 161 1.60 -13.22 -10.53
C ILE A 161 0.83 -14.55 -10.49
N TYR A 162 -0.28 -14.63 -9.75
CA TYR A 162 -1.10 -15.84 -9.69
C TYR A 162 -1.66 -16.22 -11.06
N LEU A 163 -2.16 -15.26 -11.85
CA LEU A 163 -2.69 -15.53 -13.18
C LEU A 163 -1.61 -16.04 -14.14
N LEU A 164 -0.39 -15.48 -14.08
CA LEU A 164 0.75 -15.96 -14.84
C LEU A 164 1.14 -17.39 -14.43
N LEU A 165 1.16 -17.68 -13.13
CA LEU A 165 1.48 -19.02 -12.62
C LEU A 165 0.39 -20.07 -12.94
N TYR A 166 -0.86 -19.66 -13.16
CA TYR A 166 -1.95 -20.52 -13.64
C TYR A 166 -1.95 -20.71 -15.17
N ASN A 167 -0.95 -20.15 -15.88
CA ASN A 167 -0.94 -20.04 -17.35
C ASN A 167 -2.26 -19.49 -17.91
N THR A 168 -2.80 -18.46 -17.24
CA THR A 168 -4.04 -17.83 -17.69
C THR A 168 -3.75 -16.98 -18.92
N GLU A 169 -4.70 -16.92 -19.85
CA GLU A 169 -4.56 -16.12 -21.06
C GLU A 169 -4.22 -14.65 -20.77
N ILE A 170 -3.33 -14.07 -21.58
CA ILE A 170 -2.76 -12.74 -21.34
C ILE A 170 -3.82 -11.64 -21.22
N TYR A 171 -4.98 -11.78 -21.88
CA TYR A 171 -6.07 -10.82 -21.75
C TYR A 171 -6.67 -10.80 -20.34
N VAL A 172 -6.71 -11.94 -19.62
CA VAL A 172 -7.20 -11.99 -18.23
C VAL A 172 -6.22 -11.28 -17.30
N VAL A 173 -4.92 -11.45 -17.55
CA VAL A 173 -3.85 -10.74 -16.84
C VAL A 173 -3.99 -9.22 -17.03
N LEU A 174 -4.30 -8.77 -18.25
CA LEU A 174 -4.51 -7.34 -18.57
C LEU A 174 -5.82 -6.77 -18.02
N VAL A 175 -6.88 -7.57 -17.92
CA VAL A 175 -8.18 -7.16 -17.36
C VAL A 175 -8.11 -6.95 -15.85
N THR A 176 -7.25 -7.70 -15.15
CA THR A 176 -7.12 -7.63 -13.68
C THR A 176 -6.75 -6.24 -13.14
N PRO A 177 -5.69 -5.56 -13.63
CA PRO A 177 -5.38 -4.20 -13.20
C PRO A 177 -6.48 -3.20 -13.60
N LEU A 178 -7.16 -3.41 -14.74
CA LEU A 178 -8.28 -2.58 -15.16
C LEU A 178 -9.46 -2.70 -14.19
N LEU A 179 -9.79 -3.92 -13.76
CA LEU A 179 -10.82 -4.19 -12.77
C LEU A 179 -10.47 -3.56 -11.41
N ALA A 180 -9.22 -3.70 -10.98
CA ALA A 180 -8.74 -3.09 -9.73
C ALA A 180 -8.87 -1.54 -9.78
N LEU A 181 -8.57 -0.93 -10.93
CA LEU A 181 -8.75 0.50 -11.15
C LEU A 181 -10.23 0.90 -11.08
N ILE A 182 -11.12 0.13 -11.71
CA ILE A 182 -12.58 0.37 -11.66
C ILE A 182 -13.08 0.29 -10.21
N VAL A 183 -12.65 -0.72 -9.45
CA VAL A 183 -13.00 -0.86 -8.03
C VAL A 183 -12.55 0.35 -7.22
N GLU A 184 -11.31 0.84 -7.43
CA GLU A 184 -10.81 2.04 -6.73
C GLU A 184 -11.64 3.30 -7.07
N ILE A 185 -12.03 3.47 -8.33
CA ILE A 185 -12.87 4.58 -8.77
C ILE A 185 -14.25 4.52 -8.12
N LEU A 186 -14.89 3.33 -8.16
CA LEU A 186 -16.21 3.13 -7.56
C LEU A 186 -16.17 3.32 -6.04
N PHE A 187 -15.16 2.77 -5.37
CA PHE A 187 -14.99 2.90 -3.93
C PHE A 187 -14.78 4.36 -3.52
N THR A 188 -13.96 5.11 -4.26
CA THR A 188 -13.72 6.53 -4.01
C THR A 188 -15.00 7.36 -4.17
N LYS A 189 -15.83 7.06 -5.17
CA LYS A 189 -17.14 7.71 -5.34
C LYS A 189 -18.08 7.38 -4.18
N TYR A 190 -18.21 6.10 -3.81
CA TYR A 190 -19.12 5.66 -2.76
C TYR A 190 -18.76 6.22 -1.37
N VAL A 191 -17.48 6.17 -1.00
CA VAL A 191 -17.01 6.73 0.29
C VAL A 191 -17.28 8.23 0.37
N LYS A 192 -17.08 8.96 -0.74
CA LYS A 192 -17.35 10.40 -0.80
C LYS A 192 -18.83 10.69 -0.58
N GLU A 193 -19.72 9.93 -1.21
CA GLU A 193 -21.18 10.09 -1.05
C GLU A 193 -21.63 9.82 0.38
N VAL A 194 -21.19 8.70 0.98
CA VAL A 194 -21.52 8.33 2.36
C VAL A 194 -21.04 9.40 3.35
N PHE A 195 -19.82 9.91 3.16
CA PHE A 195 -19.28 10.98 4.00
C PHE A 195 -20.11 12.27 3.89
N VAL A 196 -20.47 12.69 2.68
CA VAL A 196 -21.31 13.87 2.44
C VAL A 196 -22.68 13.71 3.11
N GLN A 197 -23.30 12.53 3.02
CA GLN A 197 -24.57 12.26 3.69
C GLN A 197 -24.45 12.32 5.22
N LYS A 198 -23.36 11.78 5.79
CA LYS A 198 -23.12 11.82 7.25
C LYS A 198 -22.96 13.25 7.75
N VAL A 199 -22.22 14.09 7.02
CA VAL A 199 -22.05 15.51 7.37
C VAL A 199 -23.37 16.27 7.29
N ARG A 200 -24.20 16.01 6.27
CA ARG A 200 -25.55 16.62 6.18
C ARG A 200 -26.42 16.26 7.39
N ARG A 201 -26.47 14.98 7.77
CA ARG A 201 -27.24 14.53 8.94
C ARG A 201 -26.79 15.20 10.24
N ILE A 202 -25.48 15.33 10.46
CA ILE A 202 -24.95 16.02 11.66
C ILE A 202 -25.36 17.51 11.66
N ASN A 203 -25.30 18.18 10.50
CA ASN A 203 -25.71 19.57 10.39
C ASN A 203 -27.22 19.78 10.54
N GLU A 204 -28.04 18.80 10.18
CA GLU A 204 -29.49 18.83 10.42
C GLU A 204 -29.81 18.64 11.90
N LEU A 205 -29.10 17.73 12.58
CA LEU A 205 -29.26 17.50 14.02
C LEU A 205 -28.83 18.70 14.86
N SER A 206 -27.79 19.43 14.47
CA SER A 206 -27.34 20.62 15.21
C SER A 206 -28.27 21.83 15.05
N LYS A 207 -29.15 21.83 14.05
CA LYS A 207 -30.12 22.91 13.79
C LYS A 207 -31.44 22.74 14.53
N LYS A 208 -31.72 21.58 15.14
CA LYS A 208 -32.93 21.41 15.94
C LYS A 208 -32.74 22.10 17.30
N PRO A 209 -33.61 23.05 17.69
CA PRO A 209 -33.52 23.68 19.00
C PRO A 209 -33.72 22.62 20.09
N SER A 210 -32.91 22.71 21.16
CA SER A 210 -33.07 21.91 22.36
C SER A 210 -34.40 22.31 23.02
N VAL A 211 -35.40 21.44 22.89
CA VAL A 211 -36.67 21.52 23.61
C VAL A 211 -36.44 21.16 25.06
#